data_AF-A0A315TGG7-F1
#
_entry.id   AF-A0A315TGG7-F1
#
_cell.length_a   1.000
_cell.length_b   1.000
_cell.length_c   1.000
_cell.angle_alpha   90.00
_cell.angle_beta   90.00
_cell.angle_gamma   90.00
#
_symmetry.space_group_name_H-M   'P 1'
#
loop_
_entity.id
_entity.type
_entity.pdbx_description
1 polymer ?
#
loop_
_entity_poly.entity_id
_entity_poly.type
_entity_poly.pdbx_seq_one_letter_code
_entity_poly.pdbx_strand_id
1 'polypeptide(L)'
;MKVGVFWYEDAHRYRAFQNLYEDANEQHRKFAAWFKEATALERHLRQEGHEPVRVLTTPKAFCDWCKSHGRSLDASSRTAFAHEQIEPAQRIQDLGQAVETALSNPQFLVHGPLMNKQYRK
;
A
#
# COMPACT_ATOMS: atom_id res chain seq x y z
N MET A 1 -1.18 -18.43 -3.39
CA MET A 1 -0.13 -17.92 -2.46
C MET A 1 -0.07 -16.41 -2.53
N LYS A 2 0.38 -15.74 -1.48
CA LYS A 2 0.55 -14.28 -1.49
C LYS A 2 1.81 -13.86 -2.27
N VAL A 3 1.72 -12.75 -2.98
CA VAL A 3 2.83 -12.16 -3.76
C VAL A 3 2.92 -10.68 -3.43
N GLY A 4 4.04 -10.24 -2.87
CA GLY A 4 4.29 -8.84 -2.56
C GLY A 4 4.57 -8.04 -3.82
N VAL A 5 3.89 -6.90 -3.98
CA VAL A 5 4.08 -5.97 -5.09
C VAL A 5 4.52 -4.63 -4.52
N PHE A 6 5.73 -4.17 -4.88
CA PHE A 6 6.23 -2.86 -4.46
C PHE A 6 5.34 -1.77 -5.07
N TRP A 7 4.66 -1.02 -4.21
CA TRP A 7 3.61 -0.08 -4.62
C TRP A 7 3.98 1.36 -4.28
N TYR A 8 3.60 2.28 -5.16
CA TYR A 8 3.71 3.72 -4.92
C TYR A 8 2.31 4.31 -4.76
N GLU A 9 2.15 5.10 -3.71
CA GLU A 9 0.90 5.79 -3.38
C GLU A 9 0.47 6.77 -4.48
N ASP A 10 1.42 7.58 -4.96
CA ASP A 10 1.16 8.64 -5.93
C ASP A 10 2.39 8.97 -6.79
N ALA A 11 2.21 9.93 -7.71
CA ALA A 11 3.27 10.37 -8.62
C ALA A 11 4.45 11.06 -7.91
N HIS A 12 4.23 11.72 -6.77
CA HIS A 12 5.28 12.38 -6.00
C HIS A 12 6.17 11.33 -5.31
N ARG A 13 5.55 10.34 -4.65
CA ARG A 13 6.23 9.17 -4.09
C ARG A 13 7.01 8.42 -5.16
N TYR A 14 6.39 8.13 -6.30
CA TYR A 14 7.06 7.47 -7.41
C TYR A 14 8.32 8.23 -7.84
N ARG A 15 8.22 9.55 -8.01
CA ARG A 15 9.37 10.37 -8.41
C ARG A 15 10.48 10.40 -7.36
N ALA A 16 10.12 10.45 -6.07
CA ALA A 16 11.09 10.40 -4.99
C ALA A 16 11.91 9.10 -5.02
N PHE A 17 11.26 7.97 -5.30
CA PHE A 17 11.92 6.68 -5.46
C PHE A 17 12.78 6.60 -6.73
N GLN A 18 12.28 7.10 -7.86
CA GLN A 18 13.05 7.12 -9.12
C GLN A 18 14.40 7.83 -9.00
N ASN A 19 14.49 8.87 -8.18
CA ASN A 19 15.74 9.60 -7.99
C ASN A 19 16.79 8.81 -7.20
N LEU A 20 16.41 7.67 -6.61
CA LEU A 20 17.29 6.83 -5.79
C LEU A 20 17.75 5.57 -6.51
N TYR A 21 16.99 5.11 -7.50
CA TYR A 21 17.24 3.81 -8.11
C TYR A 21 18.44 3.83 -9.05
N GLU A 22 19.28 2.81 -8.92
CA GLU A 22 20.42 2.57 -9.81
C GLU A 22 19.95 2.20 -11.23
N ASP A 23 18.77 1.59 -11.34
CA ASP A 23 18.11 1.15 -12.58
C ASP A 23 16.99 2.10 -13.04
N ALA A 24 17.04 3.38 -12.66
CA ALA A 24 15.97 4.33 -12.94
C ALA A 24 15.67 4.50 -14.44
N ASN A 25 16.65 4.26 -15.31
CA ASN A 25 16.53 4.29 -16.77
C ASN A 25 15.70 3.13 -17.35
N GLU A 26 15.55 2.03 -16.62
CA GLU A 26 14.75 0.86 -17.02
C GLU A 26 13.27 1.02 -16.63
N GLN A 27 12.93 2.07 -15.89
CA GLN A 27 11.60 2.29 -15.35
C GLN A 27 10.78 3.24 -16.20
N HIS A 28 9.45 3.11 -16.07
CA HIS A 28 8.51 4.05 -16.68
C HIS A 28 8.80 5.48 -16.24
N ARG A 29 9.04 6.38 -17.18
CA ARG A 29 9.26 7.80 -16.85
C ARG A 29 8.07 8.47 -16.16
N LYS A 30 6.85 7.98 -16.41
CA LYS A 30 5.61 8.56 -15.88
C LYS A 30 4.92 7.57 -14.93
N PHE A 31 4.44 8.10 -13.80
CA PHE A 31 3.66 7.32 -12.83
C PHE A 31 2.44 6.63 -13.47
N ALA A 32 1.71 7.30 -14.35
CA ALA A 32 0.53 6.72 -15.00
C ALA A 32 0.86 5.48 -15.85
N ALA A 33 2.04 5.45 -16.49
CA ALA A 33 2.49 4.29 -17.26
C ALA A 33 2.86 3.13 -16.33
N TRP A 34 3.61 3.41 -15.27
CA TRP A 34 3.88 2.43 -14.21
C TRP A 34 2.58 1.87 -13.60
N PHE A 35 1.64 2.73 -13.22
CA PHE A 35 0.39 2.33 -12.57
C PHE A 35 -0.46 1.42 -13.47
N LYS A 36 -0.51 1.72 -14.77
CA LYS A 36 -1.20 0.88 -15.76
C LYS A 36 -0.59 -0.53 -15.81
N GLU A 37 0.73 -0.66 -15.80
CA GLU A 37 1.39 -1.96 -15.82
C GLU A 37 1.31 -2.69 -14.48
N ALA A 38 1.51 -1.99 -13.36
CA ALA A 38 1.41 -2.57 -12.02
C ALA A 38 0.00 -3.13 -11.75
N THR A 39 -1.04 -2.41 -12.14
CA THR A 39 -2.44 -2.91 -12.04
C THR A 39 -2.73 -4.06 -13.00
N ALA A 40 -2.10 -4.08 -14.18
CA ALA A 40 -2.20 -5.23 -15.09
C ALA A 40 -1.53 -6.48 -14.51
N LEU A 41 -0.35 -6.32 -13.89
CA LEU A 41 0.35 -7.38 -13.17
C LEU A 41 -0.50 -7.92 -12.02
N GLU A 42 -1.09 -7.08 -11.18
CA GLU A 42 -1.97 -7.55 -10.11
C GLU A 42 -3.15 -8.37 -10.63
N ARG A 43 -3.77 -7.94 -11.74
CA ARG A 43 -4.87 -8.70 -12.35
C ARG A 43 -4.38 -10.05 -12.88
N HIS A 44 -3.22 -10.08 -13.52
CA HIS A 44 -2.62 -11.31 -14.02
C HIS A 44 -2.32 -12.30 -12.88
N LEU A 45 -1.68 -11.82 -11.80
CA LEU A 45 -1.43 -12.63 -10.60
C LEU A 45 -2.72 -13.23 -10.03
N ARG A 46 -3.79 -12.44 -9.95
CA ARG A 46 -5.11 -12.93 -9.50
C ARG A 46 -5.67 -14.02 -10.44
N GLN A 47 -5.52 -13.86 -11.75
CA GLN A 47 -5.95 -14.86 -12.73
C GLN A 47 -5.18 -16.19 -12.58
N GLU A 48 -3.94 -16.13 -12.12
CA GLU A 48 -3.11 -17.30 -11.82
C GLU A 48 -3.36 -17.91 -10.43
N GLY A 49 -4.32 -17.38 -9.66
CA GLY A 49 -4.64 -17.87 -8.31
C GLY A 49 -3.69 -17.35 -7.21
N HIS A 50 -2.91 -16.32 -7.52
CA HIS A 50 -2.12 -15.59 -6.54
C HIS A 50 -2.93 -14.44 -5.90
N GLU A 51 -2.53 -14.09 -4.68
CA GLU A 51 -3.08 -12.95 -3.96
C GLU A 51 -2.02 -11.83 -3.92
N PRO A 52 -2.11 -10.82 -4.80
CA PRO A 52 -1.16 -9.71 -4.78
C PRO A 52 -1.40 -8.82 -3.56
N VAL A 53 -0.34 -8.57 -2.80
CA VAL A 53 -0.34 -7.68 -1.64
C VAL A 53 0.47 -6.43 -1.99
N ARG A 54 -0.19 -5.28 -2.05
CA ARG A 54 0.48 -3.99 -2.28
C ARG A 54 1.29 -3.60 -1.05
N VAL A 55 2.60 -3.45 -1.22
CA VAL A 55 3.52 -3.02 -0.18
C VAL A 55 3.90 -1.57 -0.40
N LEU A 56 3.47 -0.70 0.51
CA LEU A 56 3.81 0.71 0.55
C LEU A 56 4.97 0.94 1.52
N THR A 57 5.90 1.83 1.17
CA THR A 57 6.99 2.22 2.08
C THR A 57 7.46 3.65 1.77
N THR A 58 8.38 4.14 2.59
CA THR A 58 9.06 5.42 2.37
C THR A 58 10.43 5.19 1.73
N PRO A 59 10.96 6.17 0.97
CA PRO A 59 12.31 6.07 0.41
C PRO A 59 13.37 5.77 1.48
N LYS A 60 13.28 6.44 2.64
CA LYS A 60 14.20 6.21 3.75
C LYS A 60 14.15 4.76 4.26
N ALA A 61 12.96 4.25 4.54
CA ALA A 61 12.80 2.89 5.08
C ALA A 61 13.30 1.82 4.09
N PHE A 62 13.05 2.01 2.79
CA PHE A 62 13.59 1.11 1.76
C PHE A 62 15.12 1.17 1.69
N CYS A 63 15.72 2.37 1.70
CA CYS A 63 17.18 2.51 1.69
C CYS A 63 17.84 1.89 2.93
N ASP A 64 17.26 2.10 4.11
CA ASP A 64 17.75 1.50 5.36
C ASP A 64 17.73 -0.03 5.27
N TRP A 65 16.64 -0.60 4.72
CA TRP A 65 16.51 -2.05 4.50
C TRP A 65 17.53 -2.57 3.48
N CYS A 66 17.70 -1.90 2.33
CA CYS A 66 18.70 -2.31 1.34
C CYS A 66 20.11 -2.32 1.96
N LYS A 67 20.44 -1.29 2.75
CA LYS A 67 21.72 -1.20 3.45
C LYS A 67 21.89 -2.33 4.47
N SER A 68 20.87 -2.65 5.27
CA SER A 68 20.98 -3.73 6.26
C SER A 68 21.10 -5.12 5.62
N HIS A 69 20.65 -5.27 4.37
CA HIS A 69 20.72 -6.53 3.61
C HIS A 69 21.89 -6.58 2.62
N GLY A 70 22.73 -5.54 2.55
CA GLY A 70 23.84 -5.48 1.60
C GLY A 70 23.38 -5.50 0.13
N ARG A 71 22.23 -4.89 -0.15
CA ARG A 71 21.57 -4.88 -1.47
C ARG A 71 21.64 -3.51 -2.14
N SER A 72 21.64 -3.51 -3.47
CA SER A 72 21.52 -2.31 -4.32
C SER A 72 20.11 -1.71 -4.30
N LEU A 73 19.96 -0.49 -4.81
CA LEU A 73 18.66 0.16 -5.00
C LEU A 73 18.08 -0.14 -6.39
N ASP A 74 17.74 -1.41 -6.63
CA ASP A 74 17.31 -1.93 -7.94
C ASP A 74 15.97 -2.70 -7.92
N ALA A 75 15.55 -3.22 -9.07
CA ALA A 75 14.34 -4.02 -9.25
C ALA A 75 14.34 -5.29 -8.39
N SER A 76 15.47 -6.00 -8.30
CA SER A 76 15.57 -7.23 -7.51
C SER A 76 15.30 -6.94 -6.03
N SER A 77 15.88 -5.85 -5.51
CA SER A 77 15.76 -5.45 -4.11
C SER A 77 14.36 -4.96 -3.77
N ARG A 78 13.67 -4.30 -4.70
CA ARG A 78 12.25 -3.95 -4.54
C ARG A 78 11.36 -5.18 -4.44
N THR A 79 11.58 -6.17 -5.30
CA THR A 79 10.83 -7.44 -5.25
C THR A 79 11.08 -8.17 -3.94
N ALA A 80 12.34 -8.29 -3.51
CA ALA A 80 12.70 -8.93 -2.26
C ALA A 80 12.10 -8.21 -1.04
N PHE A 81 12.19 -6.88 -0.99
CA PHE A 81 11.55 -6.07 0.05
C PHE A 81 10.04 -6.29 0.08
N ALA A 82 9.37 -6.21 -1.08
CA ALA A 82 7.93 -6.39 -1.15
C ALA A 82 7.50 -7.79 -0.67
N HIS A 83 8.27 -8.83 -0.98
CA HIS A 83 7.97 -10.18 -0.51
C HIS A 83 8.14 -10.32 1.00
N GLU A 84 9.19 -9.75 1.59
CA GLU A 84 9.41 -9.78 3.03
C GLU A 84 8.33 -9.01 3.81
N GLN A 85 7.81 -7.92 3.23
CA GLN A 85 6.85 -7.03 3.88
C GLN A 85 5.38 -7.42 3.66
N ILE A 86 5.09 -8.61 3.11
CA ILE A 86 3.72 -9.09 2.89
C ILE A 86 2.90 -9.07 4.17
N GLU A 87 3.41 -9.68 5.25
CA GLU A 87 2.65 -9.83 6.49
C GLU A 87 2.42 -8.49 7.21
N PRO A 88 3.43 -7.59 7.36
CA PRO A 88 3.20 -6.23 7.82
C PRO A 88 2.19 -5.45 6.98
N ALA A 89 2.29 -5.52 5.64
CA ALA A 89 1.40 -4.80 4.75
C ALA A 89 -0.05 -5.31 4.86
N GLN A 90 -0.23 -6.63 4.90
CA GLN A 90 -1.55 -7.25 5.07
C GLN A 90 -2.19 -6.81 6.39
N ARG A 91 -1.45 -6.83 7.49
CA ARG A 91 -1.98 -6.40 8.79
C ARG A 91 -2.49 -4.96 8.76
N ILE A 92 -1.76 -4.05 8.08
CA ILE A 92 -2.20 -2.65 7.94
C ILE A 92 -3.49 -2.57 7.13
N GLN A 93 -3.62 -3.35 6.04
CA GLN A 93 -4.83 -3.39 5.22
C GLN A 93 -6.03 -3.95 6.00
N ASP A 94 -5.84 -5.05 6.72
CA ASP A 94 -6.89 -5.68 7.53
C ASP A 94 -7.39 -4.73 8.62
N LEU A 95 -6.49 -3.99 9.27
CA LEU A 95 -6.85 -2.97 10.26
C LEU A 95 -7.64 -1.82 9.62
N GLY A 96 -7.22 -1.34 8.44
CA GLY A 96 -7.95 -0.32 7.70
C GLY A 96 -9.38 -0.76 7.39
N GLN A 97 -9.52 -1.98 6.86
CA GLN A 97 -10.83 -2.55 6.55
C GLN A 97 -11.70 -2.71 7.81
N ALA A 98 -11.13 -3.20 8.92
CA ALA A 98 -11.85 -3.34 10.18
C ALA A 98 -12.37 -2.00 10.72
N VAL A 99 -11.57 -0.94 10.62
CA VAL A 99 -11.96 0.42 11.00
C VAL A 99 -13.09 0.93 10.10
N GLU A 100 -12.96 0.79 8.77
CA GLU A 100 -14.01 1.21 7.83
C GLU A 100 -15.33 0.46 8.06
N THR A 101 -15.26 -0.85 8.33
CA THR A 101 -16.42 -1.66 8.68
C THR A 101 -17.06 -1.20 9.99
N ALA A 102 -16.26 -0.88 11.01
CA ALA A 102 -16.77 -0.34 12.27
C ALA A 102 -17.46 1.02 12.09
N LEU A 103 -16.87 1.92 11.29
CA LEU A 103 -17.45 3.23 10.98
C LEU A 103 -18.73 3.15 10.13
N SER A 104 -18.85 2.12 9.30
CA SER A 104 -20.02 1.89 8.45
C SER A 104 -21.18 1.19 9.17
N ASN A 105 -20.96 0.66 10.38
CA ASN A 105 -22.00 -0.02 11.16
C ASN A 105 -22.87 0.99 11.93
N PRO A 106 -24.20 1.03 11.67
CA PRO A 106 -25.12 1.97 12.32
C PRO A 106 -25.20 1.84 13.84
N GLN A 107 -24.86 0.69 14.43
CA GLN A 107 -24.85 0.51 15.89
C GLN A 107 -23.71 1.28 16.58
N PHE A 108 -22.65 1.60 15.84
CA PHE A 108 -21.52 2.41 16.34
C PHE A 108 -21.61 3.88 15.88
N LEU A 109 -22.52 4.20 14.96
CA LEU A 109 -22.95 5.58 14.71
C LEU A 109 -23.82 6.00 15.88
N VAL A 110 -23.22 6.64 16.88
CA VAL A 110 -23.95 7.19 18.04
C VAL A 110 -25.11 8.03 17.53
N HIS A 111 -26.34 7.54 17.68
CA HIS A 111 -27.53 8.35 17.51
C HIS A 111 -27.45 9.46 18.57
N GLY A 112 -27.02 10.64 18.16
CA GLY A 112 -27.09 11.84 18.99
C GLY A 112 -28.51 12.00 19.54
N PRO A 113 -28.71 12.37 20.81
CA PRO A 113 -30.05 12.48 21.34
C PRO A 113 -30.78 13.63 20.62
N LEU A 114 -31.89 13.29 19.97
CA LEU A 114 -32.91 14.25 19.56
C LEU A 114 -33.38 15.03 20.80
N MET A 115 -33.37 16.36 20.70
CA MET A 115 -33.99 17.28 21.66
C MET A 115 -35.49 16.97 21.80
N ASN A 116 -35.98 16.77 23.03
CA ASN A 116 -37.14 17.45 23.64
C ASN A 116 -37.60 16.72 24.91
N LYS A 117 -37.28 17.26 26.08
CA LYS A 117 -38.11 17.09 27.28
C LYS A 117 -38.55 18.47 27.75
N GLN A 118 -39.72 18.81 27.24
CA GLN A 118 -40.75 19.66 27.83
C GLN A 118 -40.56 19.87 29.35
N TYR A 119 -40.02 21.02 29.74
CA TYR A 119 -40.13 21.50 31.11
C TYR A 119 -41.49 22.18 31.26
N ARG A 120 -42.47 21.42 31.76
CA ARG A 120 -43.61 21.99 32.48
C ARG A 120 -43.10 22.50 33.83
N LYS A 121 -43.25 23.79 34.09
CA LYS A 121 -43.54 24.33 35.41
C LYS A 121 -44.82 25.14 35.29
#